data_AF-A0A956UPQ2-F1
#
_entry.id   AF-A0A956UPQ2-F1
#
_cell.length_a   1.000
_cell.length_b   1.000
_cell.length_c   1.000
_cell.angle_alpha   90.00
_cell.angle_beta   90.00
_cell.angle_gamma   90.00
#
_symmetry.space_group_name_H-M   'P 1'
#
loop_
_entity.id
_entity.type
_entity.pdbx_description
1 polymer ?
#
loop_
_entity_poly.entity_id
_entity_poly.type
_entity_poly.pdbx_seq_one_letter_code
_entity_poly.pdbx_strand_id
1 'polypeptide(L)' 'RSIQLKGRCLGISPASAEDEAAAQRHFESFLSVTSVIGDPPAAIRNLKRAEPLRRFVFAVEAAFDQTPGPDAGRPL' A
#
# COMPACT_ATOMS: atom_id res chain seq x y z
N ARG A 1 -11.42 -9.31 4.96
CA ARG A 1 -11.59 -9.58 3.51
C ARG A 1 -10.33 -9.11 2.81
N SER A 2 -9.75 -9.94 1.96
CA SER A 2 -8.53 -9.62 1.23
C SER A 2 -8.79 -9.75 -0.27
N ILE A 3 -8.27 -8.82 -1.07
CA ILE A 3 -8.47 -8.79 -2.53
C ILE A 3 -7.12 -8.74 -3.21
N GLN A 4 -6.90 -9.58 -4.22
CA GLN A 4 -5.77 -9.45 -5.14
C GLN A 4 -6.24 -8.81 -6.44
N LEU A 5 -5.58 -7.72 -6.83
CA LEU A 5 -5.77 -7.09 -8.13
C LEU A 5 -4.61 -7.52 -9.04
N LYS A 6 -4.94 -7.94 -10.26
CA LYS A 6 -3.98 -8.18 -11.33
C LYS A 6 -4.27 -7.24 -12.48
N GLY A 7 -3.22 -6.88 -13.21
CA GLY A 7 -3.35 -6.02 -14.37
C GLY A 7 -1.99 -5.55 -14.85
N ARG A 8 -1.99 -4.39 -15.49
CA ARG A 8 -0.85 -3.91 -16.27
C ARG A 8 -0.33 -2.59 -15.75
N CYS A 9 0.98 -2.52 -15.58
CA CYS A 9 1.70 -1.26 -15.34
C CYS A 9 1.54 -0.36 -16.57
N LEU A 10 1.03 0.86 -16.36
CA LEU A 10 0.93 1.90 -17.37
C LEU A 10 2.11 2.87 -17.32
N GLY A 11 2.76 3.01 -16.16
CA GLY A 11 3.93 3.86 -16.03
C GLY A 11 4.48 3.98 -14.62
N ILE A 12 5.74 4.37 -14.56
CA ILE A 12 6.46 4.70 -13.33
C ILE A 12 7.10 6.07 -13.52
N SER A 13 6.81 7.00 -12.63
CA SER A 13 7.34 8.36 -12.69
C SER A 13 7.86 8.82 -11.32
N PRO A 14 8.63 9.92 -11.25
CA PRO A 14 8.80 10.64 -10.00
C PRO A 14 7.43 10.96 -9.36
N ALA A 15 7.37 10.93 -8.04
CA ALA A 15 6.23 11.43 -7.30
C ALA A 15 6.15 12.96 -7.39
N SER A 16 4.93 13.49 -7.40
CA SER A 16 4.67 14.91 -7.20
C SER A 16 4.69 15.28 -5.72
N ALA A 17 4.75 16.57 -5.41
CA ALA A 17 4.61 17.06 -4.04
C ALA A 17 3.27 16.67 -3.40
N GLU A 18 2.20 16.53 -4.20
CA GLU A 18 0.90 16.06 -3.73
C GLU A 18 0.93 14.57 -3.37
N ASP A 19 1.58 13.74 -4.19
CA ASP A 19 1.78 12.31 -3.90
C ASP A 19 2.59 12.14 -2.60
N GLU A 20 3.62 12.94 -2.40
CA GLU A 20 4.43 12.94 -1.16
C GLU A 20 3.60 13.32 0.07
N ALA A 21 2.78 14.37 -0.03
CA ALA A 21 1.89 14.77 1.05
C ALA A 21 0.85 13.69 1.37
N ALA A 22 0.31 13.00 0.36
CA ALA A 22 -0.60 11.88 0.55
C ALA A 22 0.09 10.68 1.22
N ALA A 23 1.30 10.34 0.78
CA ALA A 23 2.09 9.26 1.38
C ALA A 23 2.44 9.55 2.85
N GLN A 24 2.75 10.81 3.18
CA GLN A 24 2.99 11.23 4.56
C GLN A 24 1.74 11.06 5.43
N ARG A 25 0.56 11.50 4.97
CA ARG A 25 -0.71 11.27 5.70
C ARG A 25 -1.01 9.79 5.90
N HIS A 26 -0.78 8.97 4.87
CA HIS A 26 -0.94 7.52 4.98
C HIS A 26 0.01 6.91 6.02
N PHE A 27 1.28 7.32 6.00
CA PHE A 27 2.28 6.85 6.95
C PHE A 27 1.94 7.23 8.41
N GLU A 28 1.42 8.43 8.65
CA GLU A 28 0.94 8.84 9.97
C GLU A 28 -0.26 8.02 10.44
N SER A 29 -1.20 7.72 9.55
CA SER A 29 -2.32 6.82 9.87
C SER A 29 -1.82 5.40 10.16
N PHE A 30 -0.85 4.90 9.41
CA PHE A 30 -0.24 3.59 9.62
C PHE A 30 0.43 3.52 11.01
N LEU A 31 1.22 4.53 11.38
CA LEU A 31 1.82 4.65 12.71
C LEU A 31 0.78 4.57 13.83
N SER A 32 -0.35 5.26 13.67
CA SER A 32 -1.42 5.24 14.67
C SER A 32 -2.00 3.84 14.85
N VAL A 33 -2.15 3.06 13.77
CA VAL A 33 -2.71 1.70 13.84
C VAL A 33 -1.70 0.71 14.42
N THR A 34 -0.43 0.77 13.99
CA THR A 34 0.59 -0.16 14.47
C THR A 34 0.94 0.06 15.94
N SER A 35 0.87 1.30 16.42
CA SER A 35 1.04 1.62 17.84
C SER A 35 0.03 0.91 18.74
N VAL A 36 -1.20 0.70 18.26
CA VAL A 36 -2.25 0.00 19.02
C VAL A 36 -1.94 -1.48 19.20
N ILE A 37 -1.20 -2.09 18.27
CA ILE A 37 -0.80 -3.51 18.33
C ILE A 37 0.57 -3.72 19.00
N GLY A 38 1.15 -2.66 19.59
CA GLY A 38 2.36 -2.74 20.40
C GLY A 38 3.65 -2.33 19.69
N ASP A 39 3.59 -1.93 18.41
CA ASP A 39 4.78 -1.47 17.70
C ASP A 39 5.20 -0.07 18.16
N PRO A 40 6.46 0.15 18.61
CA PRO A 40 6.90 1.48 19.01
C PRO A 40 6.94 2.44 17.82
N PRO A 41 6.34 3.64 17.92
CA PRO A 41 6.33 4.61 16.81
C PRO A 41 7.73 4.96 16.28
N ALA A 42 8.72 5.02 17.17
CA ALA A 42 10.11 5.31 16.81
C ALA A 42 10.71 4.21 15.92
N ALA A 43 10.41 2.94 16.18
CA ALA A 43 10.89 1.82 15.38
C ALA A 43 10.29 1.85 13.96
N ILE A 44 8.99 2.13 13.85
CA ILE A 44 8.31 2.22 12.55
C ILE A 44 8.78 3.44 11.75
N ARG A 45 9.07 4.58 12.40
CA ARG A 45 9.68 5.74 11.74
C ARG A 45 11.03 5.42 11.10
N ASN A 46 11.83 4.55 11.72
CA ASN A 46 13.11 4.11 11.16
C ASN A 46 12.95 3.23 9.91
N LEU A 47 11.79 2.59 9.72
CA LEU A 47 11.50 1.82 8.49
C LEU A 47 11.23 2.72 7.28
N LYS A 48 10.93 4.00 7.49
CA LYS A 48 10.71 4.94 6.39
C LYS A 48 12.05 5.20 5.68
N ARG A 49 12.36 4.40 4.66
CA ARG A 49 13.54 4.59 3.81
C ARG A 49 13.50 5.95 3.11
N ALA A 50 14.68 6.57 2.99
CA ALA A 50 14.92 7.88 2.36
C ALA A 50 15.05 7.82 0.82
N GLU A 51 14.52 6.79 0.17
CA GLU A 51 14.53 6.70 -1.29
C GLU A 51 13.49 7.65 -1.89
N PRO A 52 13.73 8.22 -3.09
CA PRO A 52 12.75 9.11 -3.71
C PRO A 52 11.46 8.35 -4.00
N LEU A 53 10.33 8.90 -3.53
CA LEU A 53 9.01 8.34 -3.77
C LEU A 53 8.74 8.27 -5.28
N ARG A 54 8.11 7.18 -5.73
CA ARG A 54 7.72 6.98 -7.12
C ARG A 54 6.22 6.77 -7.23
N ARG A 55 5.64 7.34 -8.27
CA ARG A 55 4.24 7.10 -8.63
C ARG A 55 4.17 5.94 -9.61
N PHE A 56 3.33 4.97 -9.31
CA PHE A 56 3.03 3.82 -10.17
C PHE A 56 1.57 3.92 -10.62
N VAL A 57 1.34 3.89 -11.92
CA VAL A 57 -0.01 3.87 -12.50
C VAL A 57 -0.23 2.51 -13.13
N PHE A 58 -1.36 1.88 -12.83
CA PHE A 58 -1.73 0.59 -13.39
C PHE A 58 -3.22 0.53 -13.74
N ALA A 59 -3.53 -0.25 -14.77
CA ALA A 59 -4.89 -0.66 -15.09
C ALA A 59 -5.17 -2.00 -14.39
N VAL A 60 -6.28 -2.07 -13.66
CA VAL A 60 -6.79 -3.34 -13.11
C VAL A 60 -7.51 -4.08 -14.23
N GLU A 61 -7.14 -5.35 -14.44
CA GLU A 61 -7.71 -6.20 -15.49
C GLU A 61 -8.44 -7.40 -14.88
N ALA A 62 -8.08 -7.82 -13.67
CA ALA A 62 -8.76 -8.88 -12.93
C ALA A 62 -8.66 -8.65 -11.41
N ALA A 63 -9.65 -9.15 -10.69
CA ALA A 63 -9.69 -9.13 -9.24
C ALA A 63 -10.07 -10.52 -8.69
N PHE A 64 -9.52 -10.90 -7.55
CA PHE A 64 -9.71 -12.22 -6.94
C PHE A 64 -9.91 -12.09 -5.43
N ASP A 65 -10.78 -12.92 -4.85
CA ASP A 65 -10.87 -13.06 -3.40
C ASP A 65 -9.60 -13.76 -2.90
N GLN A 66 -8.95 -13.19 -1.90
CA GLN A 66 -7.79 -13.78 -1.23
C GLN A 66 -8.04 -13.92 0.28
N THR A 67 -9.28 -13.79 0.71
CA THR A 67 -9.67 -14.07 2.08
C THR A 67 -9.42 -15.57 2.32
N PRO A 68 -8.58 -15.95 3.31
CA PRO A 68 -8.29 -17.37 3.55
C PRO A 68 -9.58 -18.17 3.75
N GLY A 69 -9.76 -19.25 2.98
CA GLY A 69 -10.99 -20.04 2.95
C GLY A 69 -11.17 -20.79 1.63
N PRO A 70 -12.27 -21.55 1.48
CA PRO A 70 -12.54 -22.36 0.27
C PRO A 70 -12.73 -21.53 -1.01
N ASP A 71 -13.01 -20.23 -0.86
CA ASP A 71 -13.21 -19.30 -1.97
C ASP A 71 -11.94 -18.53 -2.36
N ALA A 72 -10.83 -18.73 -1.65
CA ALA A 72 -9.57 -18.07 -1.97
C ALA A 72 -9.11 -18.42 -3.40
N GLY A 73 -8.75 -17.39 -4.16
CA GLY A 73 -8.38 -17.50 -5.57
C GLY A 73 -9.53 -17.40 -6.56
N ARG A 74 -10.79 -17.37 -6.11
CA ARG A 74 -11.94 -17.17 -7.01
C ARG A 74 -11.94 -15.74 -7.58
N PRO A 75 -12.28 -15.55 -8.86
CA PRO A 75 -12.54 -14.22 -9.42
C PRO A 75 -13.62 -13.48 -8.62
N LEU A 76 -13.47 -12.16 -8.48
CA LEU A 76 -14.47 -11.26 -7.93
C LEU A 76 -15.42 -10.72 -9.00
#